data_AF-A0A075I607-F1
#
_entry.id   AF-A0A075I607-F1
#
_cell.length_a   1.000
_cell.length_b   1.000
_cell.length_c   1.000
_cell.angle_alpha   90.00
_cell.angle_beta   90.00
_cell.angle_gamma   90.00
#
_symmetry.space_group_name_H-M   'P 1'
#
loop_
_entity.id
_entity.type
_entity.pdbx_description
1 polymer ?
#
loop_
_entity_poly.entity_id
_entity_poly.type
_entity_poly.pdbx_seq_one_letter_code
_entity_poly.pdbx_strand_id
1 'polypeptide(L)' 'MLVLRLELEMKKAIVVFSGGIDSISMCAYLKEKYELYGISFLYGQKANQEIKKQKRLQKSLD' A
#
# COMPACT_ATOMS: atom_id res chain seq x y z
N MET A 1 14.80 -27.90 0.04
CA MET A 1 13.33 -27.76 -0.09
C MET A 1 12.78 -26.56 0.69
N LEU A 2 13.21 -26.31 1.94
CA LEU A 2 12.77 -25.13 2.73
C LEU A 2 13.24 -23.79 2.13
N VAL A 3 14.49 -23.72 1.66
CA VAL A 3 15.09 -22.50 1.06
C VAL A 3 14.33 -22.07 -0.20
N LEU A 4 14.04 -23.03 -1.09
CA LEU A 4 13.25 -22.78 -2.31
C LEU A 4 11.84 -22.24 -2.01
N ARG A 5 11.27 -22.60 -0.85
CA ARG A 5 9.93 -22.18 -0.43
C ARG A 5 9.89 -20.72 0.03
N LEU A 6 10.98 -20.23 0.63
CA LEU A 6 11.14 -18.83 1.02
C LEU A 6 11.35 -17.89 -0.18
N GLU A 7 11.96 -18.39 -1.27
CA GLU A 7 12.15 -17.61 -2.50
C GLU A 7 10.88 -17.49 -3.35
N LEU A 8 9.92 -18.40 -3.18
CA LEU A 8 8.63 -18.39 -3.87
C LEU A 8 7.57 -17.54 -3.18
N GLU A 9 7.80 -17.14 -1.93
CA GLU A 9 6.84 -16.32 -1.19
C GLU A 9 6.98 -14.85 -1.59
N MET A 10 5.85 -14.20 -1.93
CA MET A 10 5.86 -12.78 -2.25
C MET A 10 6.40 -11.99 -1.06
N LYS A 11 7.44 -11.18 -1.30
CA LYS A 11 8.03 -10.36 -0.24
C LYS A 11 7.01 -9.35 0.27
N LYS A 12 6.93 -9.19 1.59
CA LYS A 12 6.07 -8.19 2.22
C LYS A 12 6.71 -6.81 2.16
N ALA A 13 5.94 -5.78 1.85
CA ALA A 13 6.42 -4.41 1.83
C ALA A 13 5.41 -3.45 2.45
N ILE A 14 5.91 -2.48 3.21
CA ILE A 14 5.12 -1.42 3.83
C ILE A 14 5.26 -0.15 3.01
N VAL A 15 4.13 0.47 2.66
CA VAL A 15 4.08 1.70 1.87
C VAL A 15 3.46 2.82 2.70
N VAL A 16 4.17 3.95 2.78
CA VAL A 16 3.58 5.20 3.27
C VAL A 16 2.62 5.72 2.20
N PHE A 17 1.32 5.54 2.46
CA PHE A 17 0.25 5.80 1.51
C PHE A 17 -0.44 7.12 1.83
N SER A 18 -0.04 8.18 1.12
CA SER A 18 -0.64 9.52 1.23
C SER A 18 -1.93 9.69 0.43
N GLY A 19 -2.30 8.72 -0.42
CA GLY A 19 -3.46 8.85 -1.32
C GLY A 19 -3.29 9.87 -2.44
N GLY A 20 -2.09 10.46 -2.57
CA GLY A 20 -1.69 11.23 -3.74
C GLY A 20 -1.31 10.32 -4.91
N ILE A 21 -1.25 10.89 -6.11
CA ILE A 21 -0.96 10.16 -7.35
C ILE A 21 0.35 9.37 -7.30
N ASP A 22 1.39 9.91 -6.68
CA ASP A 22 2.70 9.24 -6.58
C ASP A 22 2.59 7.95 -5.77
N SER A 23 1.98 8.03 -4.58
CA SER A 23 1.80 6.86 -3.71
C SER A 23 0.88 5.81 -4.33
N ILE A 24 -0.15 6.23 -5.08
CA ILE A 24 -1.07 5.34 -5.80
C ILE A 24 -0.35 4.65 -6.96
N SER A 25 0.40 5.40 -7.76
CA SER A 25 1.11 4.88 -8.93
C SER A 25 2.17 3.88 -8.50
N MET A 26 2.85 4.16 -7.39
CA MET A 26 3.82 3.25 -6.79
C MET A 26 3.16 1.96 -6.27
N CYS A 27 2.02 2.06 -5.57
CA CYS A 27 1.26 0.87 -5.16
C CYS A 27 0.81 0.03 -6.38
N ALA A 28 0.27 0.69 -7.42
CA ALA A 28 -0.19 0.00 -8.63
C ALA A 28 0.95 -0.72 -9.36
N TYR A 29 2.15 -0.13 -9.37
CA TYR A 29 3.34 -0.74 -9.97
C TYR A 29 3.90 -1.90 -9.14
N LEU A 30 3.81 -1.83 -7.81
CA LEU A 30 4.42 -2.82 -6.91
C LEU A 30 3.51 -3.97 -6.49
N LYS A 31 2.18 -3.88 -6.71
CA LYS A 31 1.21 -4.87 -6.22
C LYS A 31 1.45 -6.30 -6.75
N GLU A 32 2.00 -6.44 -7.95
CA GLU A 32 2.30 -7.75 -8.54
C GLU A 32 3.64 -8.33 -8.05
N LYS A 33 4.46 -7.50 -7.38
CA LYS A 33 5.83 -7.84 -6.97
C LYS A 33 5.95 -8.09 -5.47
N TYR A 34 5.04 -7.51 -4.68
CA TYR A 34 5.08 -7.51 -3.23
C TYR A 34 3.68 -7.65 -2.65
N GLU A 35 3.61 -8.28 -1.47
CA GLU A 35 2.42 -8.19 -0.62
C GLU A 35 2.46 -6.83 0.08
N LEU A 36 1.67 -5.89 -0.43
CA LEU A 36 1.71 -4.47 -0.02
C LEU A 36 0.81 -4.18 1.18
N TYR A 37 1.36 -3.45 2.15
CA TYR A 37 0.65 -2.97 3.33
C TYR A 37 0.74 -1.45 3.39
N GLY A 38 -0.40 -0.77 3.23
CA GLY A 38 -0.48 0.69 3.32
C GLY A 38 -0.56 1.21 4.75
N ILE A 39 0.27 2.18 5.09
CA ILE A 39 0.22 2.98 6.32
C ILE A 39 -0.04 4.44 5.94
N SER A 40 -0.99 5.07 6.62
CA SER A 40 -1.25 6.50 6.51
C SER A 40 -1.32 7.12 7.89
N PHE A 41 -1.00 8.41 7.97
CA PHE A 41 -0.88 9.15 9.21
C PHE A 41 -2.01 10.17 9.33
N LEU A 42 -2.67 10.20 10.50
CA LEU A 42 -3.71 11.18 10.80
C LEU A 42 -3.09 12.39 11.51
N TYR A 43 -2.79 13.44 10.74
CA TYR A 43 -2.16 14.68 11.26
C TYR A 43 -3.15 15.77 11.72
N GLY A 44 -4.46 15.51 11.75
CA GLY A 44 -5.47 16.46 12.25
C GLY A 44 -6.66 16.68 11.30
N GLN A 45 -7.41 17.77 11.51
CA GLN A 45 -8.74 17.98 10.89
C GLN A 45 -8.74 17.98 9.36
N LYS A 46 -7.71 18.52 8.70
CA LYS A 46 -7.61 18.51 7.22
C LYS A 46 -7.32 17.10 6.67
N ALA A 47 -6.52 16.30 7.38
CA ALA A 47 -6.15 14.94 6.97
C ALA A 47 -7.33 13.95 7.03
N ASN A 48 -8.42 14.26 7.75
CA ASN A 48 -9.59 13.38 7.82
C ASN A 48 -10.26 13.15 6.46
N GLN A 49 -10.30 14.16 5.59
CA GLN A 49 -10.87 14.02 4.25
C GLN A 49 -9.96 13.17 3.35
N GLU A 50 -8.65 13.34 3.47
CA GLU A 50 -7.65 12.56 2.75
C GLU A 50 -7.69 11.09 3.14
N ILE A 51 -7.77 10.78 4.44
CA ILE A 51 -7.88 9.39 4.92
C ILE A 51 -9.17 8.73 4.45
N LYS A 52 -10.30 9.45 4.40
CA LYS A 52 -11.55 8.91 3.85
C LYS A 52 -11.43 8.55 2.37
N LYS A 53 -10.74 9.38 1.57
CA LYS A 53 -10.48 9.11 0.15
C LYS A 53 -9.49 7.96 -0.03
N GLN A 54 -8.40 7.95 0.73
CA GLN A 54 -7.41 6.86 0.74
C GLN A 54 -8.06 5.50 0.99
N LYS A 55 -8.92 5.38 2.02
CA LYS A 55 -9.62 4.13 2.33
C LYS A 55 -10.53 3.63 1.20
N ARG A 56 -11.10 4.54 0.40
CA ARG A 56 -11.89 4.16 -0.78
C ARG A 56 -11.00 3.67 -1.92
N LEU A 57 -9.89 4.36 -2.15
CA LEU A 57 -8.91 4.01 -3.18
C LEU A 57 -8.19 2.69 -2.89
N GLN A 58 -7.90 2.40 -1.62
CA GLN A 58 -7.30 1.12 -1.21
C GLN A 58 -8.13 -0.07 -1.69
N LYS A 59 -9.46 -0.03 -1.53
CA LYS A 59 -10.37 -1.09 -2.02
C LYS A 59 -10.34 -1.31 -3.53
N SER A 60 -9.83 -0.36 -4.31
CA SER A 60 -9.70 -0.47 -5.76
C SER A 60 -8.32 -0.96 -6.20
N LEU A 61 -7.34 -0.98 -5.28
CA LEU A 61 -5.99 -1.47 -5.51
C LEU A 61 -5.76 -2.89 -4.98
N ASP A 62 -6.57 -3.34 -4.02
CA ASP A 62 -6.74 -4.75 -3.64
C ASP A 62 -7.35 -5.55 -4.79
#